data_AF-A0A1V3R8V0-F1
#
_entry.id   AF-A0A1V3R8V0-F1
#
_cell.length_a   1.000
_cell.length_b   1.000
_cell.length_c   1.000
_cell.angle_alpha   90.00
_cell.angle_beta   90.00
_cell.angle_gamma   90.00
#
_symmetry.space_group_name_H-M   'P 1'
#
loop_
_entity.id
_entity.type
_entity.pdbx_description
1 polymer ?
#
loop_
_entity_poly.entity_id
_entity_poly.type
_entity_poly.pdbx_seq_one_letter_code
_entity_poly.pdbx_strand_id
1 'polypeptide(L)'
;MAQEELLNTSDDVSTLMAKELLIRNNKINIENSQSTNQYLQNNNLVQIQQIGNYNYSSIYVKSNVAEVQVNQNGDNNFANVYRNAYMVNENINQTGNNNFISDFSVYSDEPVNTTFNQYGNNLTIYSTGSNSISKNLQINQTGNSGTVYIYNR
;
A
#
# COMPACT_ATOMS: atom_id res chain seq x y z
N MET A 1 48.06 -27.67 -21.11
CA MET A 1 48.21 -26.33 -21.72
C MET A 1 47.16 -26.27 -22.82
N ALA A 2 46.11 -25.44 -22.78
CA ALA A 2 46.00 -24.07 -22.31
C ALA A 2 44.86 -23.84 -21.32
N GLN A 3 44.83 -22.62 -20.80
CA GLN A 3 44.21 -22.10 -19.60
C GLN A 3 43.15 -21.04 -19.98
N GLU A 4 42.08 -20.98 -19.18
CA GLU A 4 41.11 -19.88 -18.93
C GLU A 4 40.59 -18.97 -20.07
N GLU A 5 39.26 -18.88 -20.14
CA GLU A 5 38.58 -17.58 -20.19
C GLU A 5 37.29 -17.64 -19.34
N LEU A 6 37.15 -16.71 -18.39
CA LEU A 6 36.08 -16.58 -17.40
C LEU A 6 35.51 -15.16 -17.53
N LEU A 7 34.21 -14.99 -17.83
CA LEU A 7 33.40 -13.77 -17.67
C LEU A 7 31.93 -14.09 -18.03
N ASN A 8 30.86 -13.49 -17.49
CA ASN A 8 30.40 -13.16 -16.14
C ASN A 8 28.89 -12.79 -16.31
N THR A 9 28.04 -13.31 -15.42
CA THR A 9 26.69 -12.83 -15.00
C THR A 9 25.66 -12.37 -16.03
N SER A 10 24.45 -12.95 -15.97
CA SER A 10 23.31 -12.26 -15.33
C SER A 10 22.12 -13.18 -15.19
N ASP A 11 21.59 -13.22 -13.97
CA ASP A 11 20.32 -13.81 -13.57
C ASP A 11 19.18 -13.48 -14.54
N ASP A 12 18.59 -14.50 -15.16
CA ASP A 12 17.18 -14.43 -15.53
C ASP A 12 16.61 -15.85 -15.69
N VAL A 13 16.30 -16.47 -14.56
CA VAL A 13 15.45 -17.67 -14.53
C VAL A 13 14.16 -17.31 -13.81
N SER A 14 13.31 -16.52 -14.46
CA SER A 14 11.92 -16.37 -14.08
C SER A 14 11.12 -17.61 -14.51
N THR A 15 11.37 -18.73 -13.84
CA THR A 15 10.57 -19.95 -13.98
C THR A 15 9.15 -19.67 -13.49
N LEU A 16 8.21 -19.59 -14.43
CA LEU A 16 6.78 -19.49 -14.20
C LEU A 16 6.31 -20.71 -13.37
N MET A 17 6.03 -20.50 -12.08
CA MET A 17 5.57 -21.59 -11.19
C MET A 17 4.23 -22.13 -11.70
N ALA A 18 4.20 -23.42 -12.07
CA ALA A 18 3.02 -24.09 -12.58
C ALA A 18 1.90 -24.13 -11.52
N LYS A 19 0.67 -23.82 -11.96
CA LYS A 19 -0.59 -23.73 -11.21
C LYS A 19 -0.88 -24.91 -10.26
N GLU A 20 -0.31 -26.08 -10.54
CA GLU A 20 -0.41 -27.28 -9.71
C GLU A 20 0.36 -27.18 -8.38
N LEU A 21 1.47 -26.42 -8.35
CA LEU A 21 2.25 -26.18 -7.13
C LEU A 21 1.51 -25.25 -6.16
N LEU A 22 0.75 -24.29 -6.69
CA LEU A 22 -0.08 -23.36 -5.90
C LEU A 22 -1.21 -24.10 -5.16
N ILE A 23 -1.83 -25.08 -5.82
CA ILE A 23 -2.92 -25.88 -5.22
C ILE A 23 -2.37 -26.82 -4.13
N ARG A 24 -1.16 -27.37 -4.32
CA ARG A 24 -0.53 -28.23 -3.31
C ARG A 24 -0.13 -27.44 -2.04
N ASN A 25 0.37 -26.21 -2.19
CA ASN A 25 0.68 -25.35 -1.04
C ASN A 25 -0.59 -24.98 -0.23
N ASN A 26 -1.73 -24.79 -0.88
CA ASN A 26 -2.97 -24.43 -0.18
C ASN A 26 -3.57 -25.55 0.68
N LYS A 27 -3.22 -26.82 0.46
CA LYS A 27 -3.74 -27.94 1.28
C LYS A 27 -2.93 -28.18 2.56
N ILE A 28 -1.66 -27.75 2.59
CA ILE A 28 -0.80 -27.75 3.78
C ILE A 28 -1.10 -26.52 4.68
N ASN A 29 -1.80 -25.51 4.13
CA ASN A 29 -2.03 -24.23 4.80
C ASN A 29 -3.18 -24.19 5.81
N ILE A 30 -3.97 -25.25 6.06
CA ILE A 30 -5.12 -25.14 6.97
C ILE A 30 -4.67 -25.07 8.46
N GLU A 31 -3.58 -25.73 8.84
CA GLU A 31 -3.01 -25.61 10.19
C GLU A 31 -2.06 -24.40 10.31
N ASN A 32 -1.33 -24.06 9.25
CA ASN A 32 -0.45 -22.89 9.23
C ASN A 32 -1.22 -21.56 9.15
N SER A 33 -2.39 -21.50 8.50
CA SER A 33 -3.15 -20.25 8.33
C SER A 33 -3.66 -19.67 9.64
N GLN A 34 -3.83 -20.46 10.70
CA GLN A 34 -4.12 -19.91 12.04
C GLN A 34 -2.90 -19.21 12.63
N SER A 35 -1.69 -19.75 12.44
CA SER A 35 -0.44 -19.16 12.92
C SER A 35 0.02 -17.96 12.08
N THR A 36 -0.16 -17.98 10.76
CA THR A 36 0.12 -16.81 9.90
C THR A 36 -0.84 -15.65 10.18
N ASN A 37 -2.14 -15.94 10.41
CA ASN A 37 -3.10 -14.90 10.80
C ASN A 37 -2.74 -14.27 12.15
N GLN A 38 -2.27 -15.04 13.14
CA GLN A 38 -1.80 -14.49 14.41
C GLN A 38 -0.48 -13.72 14.30
N TYR A 39 0.43 -14.11 13.41
CA TYR A 39 1.68 -13.38 13.14
C TYR A 39 1.42 -12.04 12.42
N LEU A 40 0.45 -12.00 11.50
CA LEU A 40 -0.01 -10.78 10.84
C LEU A 40 -0.76 -9.83 11.80
N GLN A 41 -1.53 -10.36 12.76
CA GLN A 41 -2.24 -9.54 13.75
C GLN A 41 -1.34 -8.85 14.79
N ASN A 42 -0.09 -9.32 14.97
CA ASN A 42 0.82 -8.79 15.99
C ASN A 42 1.89 -7.84 15.42
N ASN A 43 1.84 -7.48 14.14
CA ASN A 43 2.88 -6.70 13.48
C ASN A 43 2.30 -5.53 12.68
N ASN A 44 3.16 -4.53 12.44
CA ASN A 44 2.90 -3.48 11.45
C ASN A 44 2.84 -4.11 10.06
N LEU A 45 1.69 -3.96 9.38
CA LEU A 45 1.41 -4.52 8.07
C LEU A 45 1.22 -3.40 7.04
N VAL A 46 1.90 -3.52 5.90
CA VAL A 46 1.65 -2.69 4.71
C VAL A 46 1.36 -3.61 3.54
N GLN A 47 0.18 -3.47 2.93
CA GLN A 47 -0.25 -4.22 1.76
C GLN A 47 -0.46 -3.27 0.60
N ILE A 48 0.13 -3.59 -0.55
CA ILE A 48 0.04 -2.78 -1.77
C ILE A 48 -0.38 -3.70 -2.91
N GLN A 49 -1.49 -3.36 -3.58
CA GLN A 49 -1.95 -4.00 -4.80
C GLN A 49 -2.02 -2.97 -5.92
N GLN A 50 -1.38 -3.29 -7.04
CA GLN A 50 -1.30 -2.42 -8.21
C GLN A 50 -1.69 -3.21 -9.45
N ILE A 51 -2.77 -2.80 -10.09
CA ILE A 51 -3.33 -3.43 -11.28
C ILE A 51 -3.39 -2.37 -12.39
N GLY A 52 -2.64 -2.60 -13.46
CA GLY A 52 -2.42 -1.62 -14.54
C GLY A 52 -0.96 -1.14 -14.58
N ASN A 53 -0.69 -0.12 -15.37
CA ASN A 53 0.66 0.36 -15.67
C ASN A 53 1.00 1.62 -14.88
N TYR A 54 2.27 1.75 -14.48
CA TYR A 54 2.82 2.96 -13.85
C TYR A 54 2.08 3.42 -12.59
N ASN A 55 1.39 2.52 -11.89
CA ASN A 55 0.96 2.78 -10.53
C ASN A 55 2.19 2.79 -9.61
N TYR A 56 2.21 3.70 -8.64
CA TYR A 56 3.33 3.83 -7.72
C TYR A 56 2.84 4.13 -6.30
N SER A 57 3.52 3.55 -5.32
CA SER A 57 3.27 3.75 -3.90
C SER A 57 4.59 3.96 -3.17
N SER A 58 4.70 5.06 -2.41
CA SER A 58 5.81 5.35 -1.51
C SER A 58 5.26 5.51 -0.11
N ILE A 59 5.48 4.50 0.74
CA ILE A 59 4.83 4.39 2.05
C ILE A 59 5.90 4.29 3.14
N TYR A 60 5.89 5.25 4.06
CA TYR A 60 6.70 5.23 5.28
C TYR A 60 5.78 5.39 6.49
N VAL A 61 5.76 4.39 7.37
CA VAL A 61 4.92 4.39 8.56
C VAL A 61 5.77 4.07 9.77
N LYS A 62 5.69 4.93 10.79
CA LYS A 62 6.26 4.70 12.12
C LYS A 62 5.12 4.64 13.13
N SER A 63 4.89 3.47 13.71
CA SER A 63 3.81 3.26 14.68
C SER A 63 4.07 2.04 15.55
N ASN A 64 3.37 1.96 16.69
CA ASN A 64 3.35 0.74 17.52
C ASN A 64 2.44 -0.32 16.90
N VAL A 65 1.35 0.11 16.24
CA VAL A 65 0.40 -0.75 15.53
C VAL A 65 0.03 -0.06 14.22
N ALA A 66 0.38 -0.69 13.10
CA ALA A 66 0.09 -0.17 11.76
C ALA A 66 -0.59 -1.22 10.89
N GLU A 67 -1.65 -0.81 10.21
CA GLU A 67 -2.19 -1.49 9.05
C GLU A 67 -2.38 -0.44 7.96
N VAL A 68 -1.66 -0.57 6.84
CA VAL A 68 -1.84 0.30 5.68
C VAL A 68 -2.13 -0.55 4.46
N GLN A 69 -3.24 -0.28 3.80
CA GLN A 69 -3.67 -0.94 2.58
C GLN A 69 -3.75 0.08 1.45
N VAL A 70 -3.12 -0.22 0.32
CA VAL A 70 -3.16 0.62 -0.88
C VAL A 70 -3.57 -0.26 -2.06
N ASN A 71 -4.73 0.03 -2.65
CA ASN A 71 -5.25 -0.64 -3.83
C ASN A 71 -5.34 0.38 -4.98
N GLN A 72 -4.55 0.16 -6.03
CA GLN A 72 -4.51 0.99 -7.23
C GLN A 72 -4.95 0.15 -8.44
N ASN A 73 -6.07 0.53 -9.04
CA ASN A 73 -6.66 -0.15 -10.21
C ASN A 73 -6.85 0.85 -11.37
N GLY A 74 -6.03 0.71 -12.40
CA GLY A 74 -5.93 1.61 -13.55
C GLY A 74 -4.47 1.99 -13.80
N ASP A 75 -4.24 3.06 -14.55
CA ASP A 75 -2.89 3.49 -14.94
C ASP A 75 -2.48 4.81 -14.26
N ASN A 76 -1.18 4.95 -13.93
CA ASN A 76 -0.58 6.18 -13.41
C ASN A 76 -1.19 6.69 -12.10
N ASN A 77 -1.68 5.81 -11.22
CA ASN A 77 -2.09 6.23 -9.89
C ASN A 77 -0.89 6.32 -8.93
N PHE A 78 -0.88 7.33 -8.08
CA PHE A 78 0.22 7.60 -7.16
C PHE A 78 -0.30 7.78 -5.73
N ALA A 79 0.32 7.08 -4.78
CA ALA A 79 0.09 7.24 -3.36
C ALA A 79 1.43 7.51 -2.65
N ASN A 80 1.53 8.64 -1.98
CA ASN A 80 2.68 8.98 -1.14
C ASN A 80 2.23 9.19 0.30
N VAL A 81 2.61 8.27 1.18
CA VAL A 81 2.17 8.25 2.56
C VAL A 81 3.39 8.32 3.47
N TYR A 82 3.40 9.33 4.33
CA TYR A 82 4.32 9.44 5.45
C TYR A 82 3.50 9.63 6.72
N ARG A 83 3.43 8.59 7.55
CA ARG A 83 2.67 8.61 8.79
C ARG A 83 3.53 8.28 9.99
N ASN A 84 3.35 9.06 11.06
CA ASN A 84 3.93 8.78 12.36
C ASN A 84 2.86 8.99 13.43
N ALA A 85 2.42 7.91 14.09
CA ALA A 85 1.39 7.98 15.11
C ALA A 85 1.42 6.77 16.04
N TYR A 86 0.77 6.84 17.21
CA TYR A 86 0.68 5.70 18.13
C TYR A 86 0.05 4.45 17.47
N MET A 87 -1.02 4.65 16.70
CA MET A 87 -1.67 3.63 15.88
C MET A 87 -2.02 4.22 14.51
N VAL A 88 -1.82 3.44 13.44
CA VAL A 88 -2.17 3.81 12.06
C VAL A 88 -3.03 2.70 11.45
N ASN A 89 -4.21 3.05 10.97
CA ASN A 89 -5.04 2.21 10.11
C ASN A 89 -5.41 3.03 8.87
N GLU A 90 -4.73 2.82 7.76
CA GLU A 90 -4.94 3.64 6.57
C GLU A 90 -5.33 2.78 5.36
N ASN A 91 -6.40 3.18 4.67
CA ASN A 91 -6.87 2.49 3.49
C ASN A 91 -6.98 3.47 2.32
N ILE A 92 -6.25 3.19 1.24
CA ILE A 92 -6.25 3.99 0.01
C ILE A 92 -6.77 3.13 -1.13
N ASN A 93 -7.85 3.55 -1.77
CA ASN A 93 -8.38 2.92 -2.98
C ASN A 93 -8.46 3.93 -4.11
N GLN A 94 -7.66 3.70 -5.17
CA GLN A 94 -7.65 4.53 -6.37
C GLN A 94 -8.12 3.67 -7.54
N THR A 95 -9.28 3.99 -8.12
CA THR A 95 -9.82 3.33 -9.31
C THR A 95 -9.97 4.33 -10.44
N GLY A 96 -9.31 4.06 -11.58
CA GLY A 96 -9.21 4.95 -12.74
C GLY A 96 -7.77 5.41 -12.95
N ASN A 97 -7.56 6.53 -13.65
CA ASN A 97 -6.23 6.92 -14.14
C ASN A 97 -5.76 8.28 -13.60
N ASN A 98 -4.44 8.42 -13.44
CA ASN A 98 -3.80 9.68 -13.02
C ASN A 98 -4.32 10.23 -11.68
N ASN A 99 -4.72 9.36 -10.74
CA ASN A 99 -5.12 9.81 -9.42
C ASN A 99 -3.91 9.95 -8.49
N PHE A 100 -3.93 10.94 -7.61
CA PHE A 100 -2.83 11.26 -6.71
C PHE A 100 -3.32 11.43 -5.28
N ILE A 101 -2.61 10.82 -4.34
CA ILE A 101 -2.77 11.05 -2.90
C ILE A 101 -1.39 11.37 -2.32
N SER A 102 -1.33 12.47 -1.58
CA SER A 102 -0.23 12.75 -0.65
C SER A 102 -0.80 12.87 0.75
N ASP A 103 -0.41 11.96 1.62
CA ASP A 103 -0.80 11.97 3.03
C ASP A 103 0.45 12.05 3.92
N PHE A 104 0.53 13.12 4.71
CA PHE A 104 1.72 13.41 5.50
C PHE A 104 1.35 13.84 6.92
N SER A 105 1.88 13.18 7.93
CA SER A 105 1.85 13.71 9.29
C SER A 105 3.16 13.50 10.05
N VAL A 106 3.47 14.50 10.88
CA VAL A 106 4.44 14.35 11.97
C VAL A 106 3.78 13.59 13.14
N TYR A 107 4.61 13.11 14.07
CA TYR A 107 4.16 12.28 15.20
C TYR A 107 2.87 12.80 15.85
N SER A 108 1.90 11.91 16.03
CA SER A 108 0.66 12.17 16.77
C SER A 108 0.44 11.10 17.84
N ASP A 109 0.07 11.54 19.05
CA ASP A 109 -0.36 10.64 20.12
C ASP A 109 -1.77 10.06 19.86
N GLU A 110 -2.52 10.65 18.92
CA GLU A 110 -3.85 10.20 18.56
C GLU A 110 -3.79 9.08 17.49
N PRO A 111 -4.69 8.08 17.57
CA PRO A 111 -4.88 7.13 16.49
C PRO A 111 -5.21 7.80 15.16
N VAL A 112 -4.57 7.35 14.10
CA VAL A 112 -4.92 7.69 12.72
C VAL A 112 -5.69 6.51 12.15
N ASN A 113 -6.93 6.74 11.77
CA ASN A 113 -7.73 5.80 10.99
C ASN A 113 -8.42 6.55 9.85
N THR A 114 -7.81 6.45 8.67
CA THR A 114 -8.13 7.24 7.49
C THR A 114 -8.43 6.36 6.30
N THR A 115 -9.49 6.68 5.57
CA THR A 115 -9.82 6.03 4.29
C THR A 115 -9.94 7.05 3.18
N PHE A 116 -9.18 6.87 2.11
CA PHE A 116 -9.23 7.70 0.91
C PHE A 116 -9.67 6.86 -0.28
N ASN A 117 -10.82 7.19 -0.86
CA ASN A 117 -11.33 6.53 -2.05
C ASN A 117 -11.42 7.53 -3.21
N GLN A 118 -10.76 7.23 -4.32
CA GLN A 118 -10.82 7.99 -5.55
C GLN A 118 -11.39 7.12 -6.68
N TYR A 119 -12.48 7.57 -7.29
CA TYR A 119 -13.16 6.89 -8.40
C TYR A 119 -13.26 7.80 -9.63
N GLY A 120 -12.44 7.53 -10.63
CA GLY A 120 -12.38 8.31 -11.87
C GLY A 120 -10.97 8.75 -12.20
N ASN A 121 -10.80 9.89 -12.87
CA ASN A 121 -9.48 10.30 -13.37
C ASN A 121 -9.07 11.70 -12.93
N ASN A 122 -7.76 11.91 -12.83
CA ASN A 122 -7.13 13.19 -12.50
C ASN A 122 -7.63 13.76 -11.15
N LEU A 123 -7.88 12.88 -10.18
CA LEU A 123 -8.29 13.26 -8.84
C LEU A 123 -7.07 13.43 -7.94
N THR A 124 -7.11 14.39 -7.04
CA THR A 124 -5.99 14.71 -6.15
C THR A 124 -6.47 14.91 -4.72
N ILE A 125 -5.82 14.25 -3.76
CA ILE A 125 -6.02 14.52 -2.33
C ILE A 125 -4.67 14.88 -1.72
N TYR A 126 -4.64 16.01 -1.02
CA TYR A 126 -3.57 16.36 -0.09
C TYR A 126 -4.14 16.30 1.32
N SER A 127 -3.58 15.43 2.15
CA SER A 127 -3.91 15.32 3.57
C SER A 127 -2.67 15.60 4.39
N THR A 128 -2.80 16.47 5.39
CA THR A 128 -1.69 16.83 6.27
C THR A 128 -2.08 16.82 7.74
N GLY A 129 -1.18 16.33 8.57
CA GLY A 129 -1.30 16.24 10.02
C GLY A 129 -2.31 15.19 10.52
N SER A 130 -2.50 15.17 11.84
CA SER A 130 -3.27 14.15 12.55
C SER A 130 -3.86 14.71 13.84
N ASN A 131 -5.18 14.65 14.01
CA ASN A 131 -5.87 15.06 15.23
C ASN A 131 -7.10 14.15 15.50
N SER A 132 -8.01 14.57 16.37
CA SER A 132 -9.20 13.79 16.72
C SER A 132 -10.12 13.45 15.53
N ILE A 133 -10.11 14.24 14.46
CA ILE A 133 -10.86 13.96 13.22
C ILE A 133 -10.24 12.77 12.48
N SER A 134 -8.91 12.65 12.52
CA SER A 134 -8.17 11.59 11.84
C SER A 134 -8.48 10.19 12.37
N LYS A 135 -9.20 10.04 13.48
CA LYS A 135 -9.60 8.75 14.06
C LYS A 135 -10.64 7.99 13.24
N ASN A 136 -11.37 8.66 12.35
CA ASN A 136 -12.43 8.04 11.53
C ASN A 136 -12.62 8.82 10.21
N LEU A 137 -11.57 9.45 9.68
CA LEU A 137 -11.70 10.32 8.51
C LEU A 137 -11.87 9.48 7.26
N GLN A 138 -12.97 9.67 6.54
CA GLN A 138 -13.20 9.05 5.25
C GLN A 138 -13.47 10.11 4.18
N ILE A 139 -12.78 10.00 3.05
CA ILE A 139 -12.98 10.85 1.87
C ILE A 139 -13.32 9.95 0.70
N ASN A 140 -14.42 10.28 0.03
CA ASN A 140 -14.83 9.66 -1.22
C ASN A 140 -14.86 10.75 -2.29
N GLN A 141 -13.95 10.68 -3.24
CA GLN A 141 -13.83 11.62 -4.35
C GLN A 141 -14.16 10.90 -5.66
N THR A 142 -15.13 11.39 -6.41
CA THR A 142 -15.55 10.79 -7.68
C THR A 142 -15.59 11.86 -8.78
N GLY A 143 -15.12 11.56 -9.99
CA GLY A 143 -15.21 12.49 -11.12
C GLY A 143 -14.04 12.39 -12.10
N ASN A 144 -13.90 13.40 -12.96
CA ASN A 144 -12.88 13.42 -14.02
C ASN A 144 -11.92 14.62 -13.91
N SER A 145 -11.82 15.18 -12.70
CA SER A 145 -10.84 16.18 -12.25
C SER A 145 -11.31 16.69 -10.88
N GLY A 146 -10.38 17.02 -9.99
CA GLY A 146 -10.69 17.74 -8.76
C GLY A 146 -9.63 17.54 -7.68
N THR A 147 -9.54 18.50 -6.76
CA THR A 147 -8.57 18.47 -5.68
C THR A 147 -9.23 18.68 -4.33
N VAL A 148 -8.88 17.85 -3.36
CA VAL A 148 -9.27 17.98 -1.95
C VAL A 148 -8.03 18.30 -1.12
N TYR A 149 -8.13 19.30 -0.25
CA TYR A 149 -7.10 19.62 0.74
C TYR A 149 -7.65 19.41 2.14
N ILE A 150 -6.88 18.72 2.99
CA ILE A 150 -7.23 18.39 4.37
C ILE A 150 -6.08 18.80 5.26
N TYR A 151 -6.39 19.61 6.27
CA TYR A 151 -5.43 20.11 7.24
C TYR A 151 -5.93 19.76 8.64
N ASN A 152 -5.36 18.70 9.20
CA ASN A 152 -5.63 18.26 10.57
C ASN A 152 -4.47 18.76 11.45
N ARG A 153 -4.75 19.68 12.37
CA ARG A 153 -3.77 20.19 13.36
C ARG A 153 -4.19 19.82 14.76
#